data_AF-A0A3C2E480-F1
#
_entry.id   AF-A0A3C2E480-F1
#
_cell.length_a   1.000
_cell.length_b   1.000
_cell.length_c   1.000
_cell.angle_alpha   90.00
_cell.angle_beta   90.00
_cell.angle_gamma   90.00
#
_symmetry.space_group_name_H-M   'P 1'
#
loop_
_entity.id
_entity.type
_entity.pdbx_description
1 polymer ?
#
loop_
_entity_poly.entity_id
_entity_poly.type
_entity_poly.pdbx_seq_one_letter_code
_entity_poly.pdbx_strand_id
1 'polypeptide(L)'
;PADPAHAGDHTAWQVGVRVERDSMLFGLSLLDAGDYAAMSAGAALDRGQWRFGVEAGLSDDSLIHESQRAVQFAASRLIGDHALVGFAIRHEDTRFSRLDASGQRRVDTRDGVSVLLEAGLRY
;
A
#
# COMPACT_ATOMS: atom_id res chain seq x y z
N PRO A 1 -29.74 19.63 8.28
CA PRO A 1 -29.37 19.11 9.60
C PRO A 1 -28.59 17.80 9.44
N ALA A 2 -27.26 17.86 9.58
CA ALA A 2 -26.44 16.66 9.62
C ALA A 2 -26.80 15.87 10.89
N ASP A 3 -27.15 14.59 10.70
CA ASP A 3 -27.45 13.68 11.79
C ASP A 3 -26.15 13.38 12.57
N PRO A 4 -26.06 13.71 13.87
CA PRO A 4 -24.87 13.46 14.67
C PRO A 4 -24.68 11.98 15.06
N ALA A 5 -25.52 11.06 14.55
CA ALA A 5 -25.48 9.62 14.84
C ALA A 5 -24.35 8.83 14.14
N HIS A 6 -23.41 9.49 13.45
CA HIS A 6 -22.28 8.83 12.77
C HIS A 6 -20.89 9.24 13.32
N ALA A 7 -20.82 9.69 14.57
CA ALA A 7 -19.56 9.60 15.33
C ALA A 7 -19.32 8.12 15.71
N GLY A 8 -19.14 7.26 14.71
CA GLY A 8 -18.82 5.85 14.88
C GLY A 8 -17.45 5.73 15.54
N ASP A 9 -17.34 4.82 16.49
CA ASP A 9 -16.12 4.50 17.22
C ASP A 9 -14.95 4.33 16.23
N HIS A 10 -14.03 5.29 16.18
CA HIS A 10 -12.90 5.30 15.24
C HIS A 10 -11.82 4.33 15.71
N THR A 11 -12.16 3.05 15.73
CA THR A 11 -11.21 1.98 16.03
C THR A 11 -10.63 1.47 14.73
N ALA A 12 -9.34 1.67 14.55
CA ALA A 12 -8.57 1.02 13.49
C ALA A 12 -7.87 -0.21 14.06
N TRP A 13 -7.92 -1.31 13.33
CA TRP A 13 -7.15 -2.51 13.65
C TRP A 13 -6.35 -2.96 12.44
N GLN A 14 -5.18 -3.53 12.71
CA GLN A 14 -4.33 -4.14 11.71
C GLN A 14 -3.86 -5.49 12.23
N VAL A 15 -3.94 -6.50 11.37
CA VAL A 15 -3.37 -7.82 11.63
C VAL A 15 -2.45 -8.19 10.49
N GLY A 16 -1.31 -8.76 10.80
CA GLY A 16 -0.35 -9.19 9.80
C GLY A 16 0.39 -10.45 10.22
N VAL A 17 0.74 -11.25 9.22
CA VAL A 17 1.58 -12.42 9.38
C VAL A 17 2.81 -12.24 8.51
N ARG A 18 3.98 -12.48 9.09
CA ARG A 18 5.25 -12.47 8.38
C ARG A 18 5.96 -13.78 8.65
N VAL A 19 6.43 -14.42 7.59
CA VAL A 19 7.23 -15.64 7.66
C VAL A 19 8.56 -15.37 6.99
N GLU A 20 9.65 -15.67 7.70
CA GLU A 20 11.00 -15.57 7.20
C GLU A 20 11.62 -16.96 7.17
N ARG A 21 12.25 -17.30 6.04
CA ARG A 21 12.98 -18.54 5.86
C ARG A 21 14.19 -18.29 4.99
N ASP A 22 15.37 -18.55 5.56
CA ASP A 22 16.66 -18.35 4.90
C ASP A 22 16.80 -16.91 4.40
N SER A 23 16.81 -16.71 3.09
CA SER A 23 16.88 -15.39 2.47
C SER A 23 15.54 -14.89 1.97
N MET A 24 14.43 -15.59 2.22
CA MET A 24 13.10 -15.20 1.77
C MET A 24 12.23 -14.71 2.93
N LEU A 25 11.49 -13.64 2.68
CA LEU A 25 10.49 -13.09 3.59
C LEU A 25 9.17 -13.00 2.84
N PHE A 26 8.09 -13.47 3.47
CA PHE A 26 6.73 -13.35 2.97
C PHE A 26 5.88 -12.64 4.00
N GLY A 27 4.96 -11.80 3.56
CA GLY A 27 4.07 -11.04 4.43
C GLY A 27 2.67 -10.93 3.87
N LEU A 28 1.68 -10.95 4.76
CA LEU A 28 0.30 -10.56 4.51
C LEU A 28 -0.11 -9.59 5.62
N SER A 29 -0.84 -8.53 5.28
CA SER A 29 -1.48 -7.67 6.25
C SER A 29 -2.89 -7.30 5.83
N LEU A 30 -3.76 -7.13 6.82
CA LEU A 30 -5.13 -6.63 6.70
C LEU A 30 -5.26 -5.45 7.65
N LEU A 31 -5.89 -4.38 7.21
CA LEU A 31 -6.21 -3.20 7.98
C LEU A 31 -7.68 -2.85 7.75
N ASP A 32 -8.35 -2.46 8.81
CA ASP A 32 -9.72 -1.97 8.78
C ASP A 32 -9.84 -0.80 9.75
N ALA A 33 -10.43 0.30 9.28
CA ALA A 33 -10.51 1.59 9.93
C ALA A 33 -11.88 2.23 9.67
N GLY A 34 -12.95 1.48 9.94
CA GLY A 34 -14.32 1.93 9.78
C GLY A 34 -14.76 1.91 8.31
N ASP A 35 -14.64 3.05 7.64
CA ASP A 35 -14.98 3.18 6.22
C ASP A 35 -13.83 2.78 5.28
N TYR A 36 -12.61 2.60 5.82
CA TYR A 36 -11.42 2.26 5.05
C TYR A 36 -10.94 0.84 5.39
N ALA A 37 -10.80 0.00 4.38
CA ALA A 37 -10.21 -1.33 4.50
C ALA A 37 -9.06 -1.49 3.50
N ALA A 38 -7.99 -2.17 3.91
CA ALA A 38 -6.86 -2.47 3.05
C ALA A 38 -6.30 -3.86 3.32
N MET A 39 -5.74 -4.48 2.28
CA MET A 39 -4.92 -5.66 2.40
C MET A 39 -3.67 -5.55 1.55
N SER A 40 -2.56 -6.08 2.04
CA SER A 40 -1.33 -6.16 1.27
C SER A 40 -0.67 -7.52 1.44
N ALA A 41 -0.04 -7.99 0.37
CA ALA A 41 0.80 -9.18 0.37
C ALA A 41 2.13 -8.83 -0.28
N GLY A 42 3.22 -9.40 0.24
CA GLY A 42 4.54 -9.13 -0.29
C GLY A 42 5.51 -10.28 -0.08
N ALA A 43 6.55 -10.26 -0.89
CA ALA A 43 7.68 -11.15 -0.78
C ALA A 43 8.98 -10.37 -0.96
N ALA A 44 10.02 -10.75 -0.23
CA ALA A 44 11.36 -10.22 -0.40
C ALA A 44 12.39 -11.35 -0.44
N LEU A 45 13.48 -11.12 -1.17
CA LEU A 45 14.61 -12.01 -1.32
C LEU A 45 15.90 -11.25 -1.04
N ASP A 46 16.68 -11.74 -0.09
CA ASP A 46 18.03 -11.29 0.19
C ASP A 46 19.05 -12.08 -0.64
N ARG A 47 19.95 -11.36 -1.31
CA ARG A 47 21.04 -11.97 -2.07
C ARG A 47 22.31 -11.14 -1.93
N GLY A 48 23.16 -11.58 -1.00
CA GLY A 48 24.38 -10.88 -0.64
C GLY A 48 24.05 -9.55 0.04
N GLN A 49 24.46 -8.44 -0.57
CA GLN A 49 24.21 -7.09 -0.05
C GLN A 49 22.92 -6.46 -0.58
N TRP A 50 22.17 -7.19 -1.41
CA TRP A 50 20.94 -6.71 -2.05
C TRP A 50 19.71 -7.37 -1.43
N ARG A 51 18.64 -6.59 -1.32
CA ARG A 51 17.27 -7.04 -1.04
C ARG A 51 16.37 -6.65 -2.19
N PHE A 52 15.67 -7.63 -2.76
CA PHE A 52 14.66 -7.43 -3.79
C PHE A 52 13.29 -7.70 -3.18
N GLY A 53 12.29 -6.87 -3.49
CA GLY A 53 10.95 -6.97 -2.93
C GLY A 53 9.88 -6.79 -3.99
N VAL A 54 8.77 -7.48 -3.81
CA VAL A 54 7.50 -7.21 -4.49
C VAL A 54 6.40 -7.08 -3.44
N GLU A 55 5.54 -6.09 -3.59
CA GLU A 55 4.37 -5.88 -2.75
C GLU A 55 3.16 -5.59 -3.64
N ALA A 56 2.02 -6.18 -3.32
CA ALA A 56 0.74 -5.89 -3.93
C ALA A 56 -0.26 -5.50 -2.84
N GLY A 57 -1.06 -4.48 -3.10
CA GLY A 57 -2.03 -3.94 -2.16
C GLY A 57 -3.36 -3.68 -2.82
N LEU A 58 -4.42 -3.82 -2.03
CA LEU A 58 -5.79 -3.46 -2.38
C LEU A 58 -6.36 -2.64 -1.24
N SER A 59 -7.08 -1.57 -1.54
CA SER A 59 -7.86 -0.83 -0.55
C SER A 59 -9.21 -0.41 -1.10
N ASP A 60 -10.14 -0.18 -0.17
CA ASP A 60 -11.49 0.30 -0.42
C ASP A 60 -11.84 1.33 0.66
N ASP A 61 -12.42 2.44 0.24
CA ASP A 61 -12.91 3.52 1.09
C ASP A 61 -14.38 3.81 0.73
N SER A 62 -15.30 3.39 1.60
CA SER A 62 -16.74 3.59 1.39
C SER A 62 -17.18 5.04 1.58
N LEU A 63 -16.43 5.85 2.34
CA LEU A 63 -16.77 7.25 2.59
C LEU A 63 -16.59 8.08 1.33
N ILE A 64 -15.46 7.90 0.63
CA ILE A 64 -15.17 8.61 -0.63
C ILE A 64 -15.48 7.78 -1.88
N HIS A 65 -16.01 6.56 -1.71
CA HIS A 65 -16.34 5.62 -2.78
C HIS A 65 -15.16 5.36 -3.72
N GLU A 66 -13.99 5.13 -3.12
CA GLU A 66 -12.71 4.92 -3.79
C GLU A 66 -12.21 3.50 -3.55
N SER A 67 -11.70 2.85 -4.59
CA SER A 67 -10.99 1.58 -4.46
C SER A 67 -9.66 1.68 -5.19
N GLN A 68 -8.60 1.15 -4.61
CA GLN A 68 -7.26 1.25 -5.15
C GLN A 68 -6.60 -0.13 -5.21
N ARG A 69 -5.79 -0.33 -6.24
CA ARG A 69 -4.91 -1.49 -6.40
C ARG A 69 -3.52 -1.00 -6.70
N ALA A 70 -2.50 -1.58 -6.08
CA ALA A 70 -1.13 -1.22 -6.35
C ALA A 70 -0.24 -2.45 -6.39
N VAL A 71 0.79 -2.42 -7.24
CA VAL A 71 1.90 -3.37 -7.24
C VAL A 71 3.20 -2.59 -7.28
N GLN A 72 4.12 -2.93 -6.41
CA GLN A 72 5.42 -2.29 -6.29
C GLN A 72 6.53 -3.34 -6.38
N PHE A 73 7.58 -3.02 -7.14
CA PHE A 73 8.84 -3.74 -7.16
C PHE A 73 9.91 -2.84 -6.58
N ALA A 74 10.73 -3.37 -5.67
CA ALA A 74 11.78 -2.63 -5.00
C ALA A 74 13.10 -3.40 -5.02
N ALA A 75 14.19 -2.66 -5.08
CA ALA A 75 15.53 -3.18 -4.85
C ALA A 75 16.27 -2.21 -3.92
N SER A 76 16.92 -2.75 -2.90
CA SER A 76 17.77 -1.97 -2.00
C SER A 76 19.09 -2.67 -1.76
N ARG A 77 20.12 -1.88 -1.44
CA ARG A 77 21.45 -2.36 -1.16
C ARG A 77 21.98 -1.70 0.10
N LEU A 78 22.58 -2.50 0.98
CA LEU A 78 23.42 -2.01 2.06
C LEU A 78 24.82 -1.68 1.51
N ILE A 79 25.32 -0.50 1.80
CA ILE A 79 26.67 -0.05 1.44
C ILE A 79 27.48 0.03 2.74
N GLY A 80 28.41 -0.92 2.91
CA GLY A 80 29.08 -1.13 4.19
C GLY A 80 28.07 -1.56 5.26
N ASP A 81 28.27 -1.11 6.49
CA ASP A 81 27.38 -1.45 7.62
C ASP A 81 26.39 -0.31 7.97
N HIS A 82 26.50 0.82 7.27
CA HIS A 82 25.88 2.08 7.71
C HIS A 82 24.97 2.73 6.67
N ALA A 83 25.14 2.49 5.38
CA ALA A 83 24.36 3.19 4.37
C ALA A 83 23.40 2.25 3.65
N LEU A 84 22.21 2.73 3.32
CA LEU A 84 21.23 2.04 2.49
C LEU A 84 20.89 2.92 1.29
N VAL A 85 20.83 2.31 0.11
CA VAL A 85 20.26 2.93 -1.10
C VAL A 85 19.19 2.02 -1.65
N GLY A 86 18.09 2.62 -2.11
CA GLY A 86 16.91 1.92 -2.58
C GLY A 86 16.30 2.56 -3.81
N PHE A 87 15.64 1.73 -4.60
CA PHE A 87 14.84 2.13 -5.74
C PHE A 87 13.58 1.29 -5.78
N ALA A 88 12.45 1.91 -6.10
CA ALA A 88 11.20 1.21 -6.34
C ALA A 88 10.43 1.78 -7.52
N ILE A 89 9.68 0.92 -8.20
CA ILE A 89 8.67 1.29 -9.19
C ILE A 89 7.35 0.77 -8.70
N ARG A 90 6.33 1.61 -8.71
CA ARG A 90 4.97 1.27 -8.32
C ARG A 90 4.01 1.59 -9.45
N HIS A 91 3.15 0.64 -9.75
CA HIS A 91 1.98 0.81 -10.59
C HIS A 91 0.74 0.83 -9.69
N GLU A 92 -0.19 1.74 -9.96
CA GLU A 92 -1.39 1.95 -9.18
C GLU A 92 -2.59 2.22 -10.07
N ASP A 93 -3.70 1.55 -9.78
CA ASP A 93 -5.00 1.77 -10.40
C ASP A 93 -5.98 2.21 -9.31
N THR A 94 -6.53 3.42 -9.45
CA THR A 94 -7.52 3.98 -8.53
C THR A 94 -8.84 4.18 -9.24
N ARG A 95 -9.91 3.66 -8.68
CA ARG A 95 -11.29 3.83 -9.16
C ARG A 95 -12.07 4.63 -8.15
N PHE A 96 -12.76 5.67 -8.60
CA PHE A 96 -13.63 6.47 -7.76
C PHE A 96 -14.99 6.67 -8.42
N SER A 97 -16.03 6.72 -7.59
CA SER A 97 -17.38 7.06 -8.05
C SER A 97 -17.64 8.54 -7.86
N ARG A 98 -18.13 9.21 -8.90
CA ARG A 98 -18.57 10.61 -8.83
C ARG A 98 -19.97 10.76 -9.37
N LEU A 99 -20.71 11.72 -8.84
CA LEU A 99 -21.96 12.17 -9.45
C LEU A 99 -21.61 13.18 -10.54
N ASP A 100 -22.15 12.97 -11.73
CA ASP A 100 -22.05 13.96 -12.81
C ASP A 100 -23.07 15.10 -12.63
N ALA A 101 -23.03 16.09 -13.52
CA ALA A 101 -23.95 17.23 -13.49
C ALA A 101 -25.43 16.83 -13.66
N SER A 102 -25.71 15.61 -14.13
CA SER A 102 -27.06 15.04 -14.26
C SER A 102 -27.49 14.20 -13.06
N GLY A 103 -26.64 14.10 -12.03
CA GLY A 103 -26.89 13.26 -10.85
C GLY A 103 -26.73 11.76 -11.09
N GLN A 104 -26.15 11.35 -12.23
CA GLN A 104 -25.86 9.95 -12.52
C GLN A 104 -24.51 9.57 -11.90
N ARG A 105 -24.44 8.34 -11.36
CA ARG A 105 -23.18 7.79 -10.85
C ARG A 105 -22.29 7.40 -12.03
N ARG A 106 -21.13 8.02 -12.09
CA ARG A 106 -20.06 7.69 -13.04
C ARG A 106 -18.90 7.06 -12.30
N VAL A 107 -18.35 6.00 -12.88
CA VAL A 107 -17.11 5.36 -12.42
C VAL A 107 -15.99 5.85 -13.32
N ASP A 108 -14.99 6.50 -12.72
CA ASP A 108 -13.77 6.90 -13.41
C ASP A 108 -12.60 6.06 -12.87
N THR A 109 -11.61 5.80 -13.73
CA THR A 109 -10.38 5.08 -13.39
C THR A 109 -9.18 5.97 -13.66
N ARG A 110 -8.19 5.95 -12.78
CA ARG A 110 -6.89 6.60 -12.94
C ARG A 110 -5.80 5.56 -12.77
N ASP A 111 -4.90 5.53 -13.74
CA ASP A 111 -3.72 4.67 -13.70
C ASP A 111 -2.48 5.56 -13.47
N GLY A 112 -1.56 5.10 -12.63
CA GLY A 112 -0.38 5.85 -12.24
C GLY A 112 0.85 4.96 -12.13
N VAL A 113 1.97 5.43 -12.67
CA VAL A 113 3.28 4.85 -12.42
C VAL A 113 4.12 5.85 -11.66
N SER A 114 4.70 5.41 -10.55
CA SER A 114 5.60 6.21 -9.74
C SER A 114 6.94 5.51 -9.54
N VAL A 115 7.97 6.32 -9.35
CA VAL A 115 9.34 5.88 -9.08
C VAL A 115 9.78 6.51 -7.77
N LEU A 116 10.36 5.70 -6.89
CA LEU A 116 10.89 6.14 -5.61
C LEU A 116 12.38 5.82 -5.52
N LEU A 117 13.13 6.77 -4.99
CA LEU A 117 14.53 6.63 -4.62
C LEU A 117 14.65 6.86 -3.12
N GLU A 118 15.36 5.97 -2.44
CA GLU A 118 15.61 6.04 -1.01
C GLU A 118 17.11 6.03 -0.74
N ALA A 119 17.54 6.84 0.24
CA ALA A 119 18.87 6.77 0.80
C ALA A 119 18.78 6.97 2.32
N GLY A 120 19.50 6.16 3.08
CA GLY A 120 19.47 6.20 4.54
C GLY A 120 20.83 5.91 5.17
N LEU A 121 21.03 6.43 6.38
CA LEU A 121 22.21 6.17 7.21
C LEU A 121 21.78 5.54 8.55
N ARG A 122 22.49 4.51 8.99
CA ARG A 122 22.40 3.90 10.32
C ARG A 122 23.64 4.30 11.12
N TYR A 123 23.41 5.02 12.20
CA TYR A 123 24.40 5.44 13.20
C TYR A 123 24.24 4.62 14.48
#